data_AF-A0A7V2VH44-F1
#
_entry.id   AF-A0A7V2VH44-F1
#
_cell.length_a   1.000
_cell.length_b   1.000
_cell.length_c   1.000
_cell.angle_alpha   90.00
_cell.angle_beta   90.00
_cell.angle_gamma   90.00
#
_symmetry.space_group_name_H-M   'P 1'
#
loop_
_entity.id
_entity.type
_entity.pdbx_description
1 polymer ?
#
loop_
_entity_poly.entity_id
_entity_poly.type
_entity_poly.pdbx_seq_one_letter_code
_entity_poly.pdbx_strand_id
1 'polypeptide(L)'
;MKRWRGQGLVEFALLIPVLLLVILGIVETALVIQGIITVQHAARTAARFAVSYRPLQGACQDQDRDGHIADGIGTDDDTDDYPAPYPICPNNSSPPDYVTPSNPNLAESDSAYYARRAALIKRAARDAATGLRIDDSYLDDFTLADWENKVSYTQEPGFFGVVVRGFESFTGNAIENSPGIEGMPVQVVVVHNVPILDPFYQAISPYVMVSGDTQMINEGVQVGVSDMEMPYFDTNPIWGEPDATPENTPISTPGTPEATPTLEPSAYSIELDIEEATNTLPDERGHDFIATVTDQSGNPISGVWVNFYTDRGGFGYSGVEPRDIEVQTDAQGQALVTLYGNEPGTASLQAWLDYNGDDTLDDIEPHDTATKTWIVTGPYIVVSEHEVIPLDYVYVDVMDHDPISNSHRLLWCVLTGTETSAVVQDPVNVDSVTGDAANIGFEIPVGSYGSYQIESHWNGGDCGATDLVAHSGAISVTIVPPDLNITSISWPAEYGDELPGGVDIPFTIVVSNSSAAPVVNTYFDIDYYLDPNFPPPFQGQLGIEKQWLLDIDAYDTQMITATFNLAGGEHQLWGQVDTTNYIEETDEDNNISGPYTLTVACTADSTPYGDRFDDGSVAGKW
;
A
#
# COMPACT_ATOMS: atom_id res chain seq x y z
N MET A 1 45.94 -46.50 -50.63
CA MET A 1 46.15 -45.20 -49.99
C MET A 1 44.81 -44.72 -49.44
N LYS A 2 44.60 -44.77 -48.12
CA LYS A 2 43.31 -44.47 -47.47
C LYS A 2 43.24 -42.97 -47.15
N ARG A 3 42.31 -42.26 -47.79
CA ARG A 3 41.99 -40.83 -47.53
C ARG A 3 41.30 -40.72 -46.16
N TRP A 4 42.02 -40.26 -45.15
CA TRP A 4 41.53 -40.01 -43.78
C TRP A 4 41.87 -38.59 -43.31
N ARG A 5 41.67 -37.59 -44.18
CA ARG A 5 41.76 -36.16 -43.82
C ARG A 5 40.63 -35.43 -44.54
N GLY A 6 39.51 -35.24 -43.85
CA GLY A 6 38.34 -34.53 -44.38
C GLY A 6 36.99 -34.98 -43.83
N GLN A 7 36.88 -36.21 -43.30
CA GLN A 7 35.59 -36.75 -42.85
C GLN A 7 34.97 -35.96 -41.69
N GLY A 8 35.74 -35.62 -40.65
CA GLY A 8 35.23 -34.80 -39.54
C GLY A 8 34.82 -33.38 -39.95
N LEU A 9 35.43 -32.83 -41.01
CA LEU A 9 35.07 -31.51 -41.53
C LEU A 9 33.75 -31.56 -42.32
N VAL A 10 33.46 -32.70 -42.98
CA VAL A 10 32.17 -32.95 -43.65
C VAL A 10 31.05 -33.22 -42.63
N GLU A 11 31.31 -34.01 -41.59
CA GLU A 11 30.34 -34.27 -40.52
C GLU A 11 30.00 -32.97 -39.76
N PHE A 12 30.99 -32.14 -39.44
CA PHE A 12 30.77 -30.83 -38.83
C PHE A 12 30.01 -29.87 -39.76
N ALA A 13 30.34 -29.83 -41.06
CA ALA A 13 29.62 -29.01 -42.03
C ALA A 13 28.15 -29.44 -42.23
N LEU A 14 27.82 -30.72 -41.97
CA LEU A 14 26.44 -31.22 -42.00
C LEU A 14 25.69 -30.97 -40.68
N LEU A 15 26.40 -30.94 -39.54
CA LEU A 15 25.79 -30.68 -38.22
C LEU A 15 25.56 -29.20 -37.94
N ILE A 16 26.43 -28.29 -38.43
CA ILE A 16 26.30 -26.84 -38.19
C ILE A 16 24.90 -26.30 -38.57
N PRO A 17 24.34 -26.58 -39.76
CA PRO A 17 23.02 -26.04 -40.12
C PRO A 17 21.91 -26.55 -39.21
N VAL A 18 21.98 -27.81 -38.76
CA VAL A 18 21.00 -28.39 -37.84
C VAL A 18 21.12 -27.77 -36.45
N LEU A 19 22.35 -27.63 -35.95
CA LEU A 19 22.62 -27.00 -34.66
C LEU A 19 22.19 -25.53 -34.66
N LEU A 20 22.46 -24.79 -35.73
CA LEU A 20 22.01 -23.41 -35.88
C LEU A 20 20.48 -23.33 -35.88
N LEU A 21 19.79 -24.19 -36.62
CA LEU A 21 18.32 -24.22 -36.63
C LEU A 21 17.75 -24.47 -35.23
N VAL A 22 18.35 -25.37 -34.45
CA VAL A 22 17.95 -25.63 -33.06
C VAL A 22 18.21 -24.43 -32.15
N ILE A 23 19.40 -23.83 -32.20
CA ILE A 23 19.73 -22.66 -31.36
C ILE A 23 18.83 -21.48 -31.70
N LEU A 24 18.64 -21.20 -32.99
CA LEU A 24 17.74 -20.15 -33.45
C LEU A 24 16.30 -20.44 -33.00
N GLY A 25 15.85 -21.69 -33.06
CA GLY A 25 14.53 -22.08 -32.56
C GLY A 25 14.35 -21.85 -31.06
N ILE A 26 15.39 -22.10 -30.25
CA ILE A 26 15.38 -21.82 -28.81
C ILE A 26 15.25 -20.30 -28.57
N VAL A 27 16.00 -19.49 -29.32
CA VAL A 27 15.93 -18.02 -29.21
C VAL A 27 14.55 -17.50 -29.59
N GLU A 28 13.96 -17.96 -30.70
CA GLU A 28 12.60 -17.58 -31.09
C GLU A 28 11.57 -17.98 -30.03
N THR A 29 11.69 -19.19 -29.46
CA THR A 29 10.79 -19.65 -28.39
C THR A 29 10.91 -18.78 -27.14
N ALA A 30 12.13 -18.38 -26.77
CA ALA A 30 12.35 -17.47 -25.64
C ALA A 30 11.69 -16.11 -25.85
N LEU A 31 11.74 -15.55 -27.07
CA LEU A 31 11.06 -14.30 -27.41
C LEU A 31 9.53 -14.43 -27.35
N VAL A 32 8.97 -15.58 -27.75
CA VAL A 32 7.52 -15.86 -27.61
C VAL A 32 7.13 -15.96 -26.15
N ILE A 33 7.90 -16.65 -25.31
CA ILE A 33 7.64 -16.76 -23.86
C ILE A 33 7.72 -15.39 -23.19
N GLN A 34 8.74 -14.58 -23.53
CA GLN A 34 8.82 -13.19 -23.10
C GLN A 34 7.54 -12.44 -23.49
N GLY A 35 7.11 -12.57 -24.76
CA GLY A 35 5.85 -12.04 -25.26
C GLY A 35 4.66 -12.37 -24.36
N ILE A 36 4.44 -13.65 -24.07
CA ILE A 36 3.32 -14.14 -23.25
C ILE A 36 3.34 -13.54 -21.84
N ILE A 37 4.49 -13.57 -21.18
CA ILE A 37 4.62 -13.07 -19.80
C ILE A 37 4.41 -11.55 -19.76
N THR A 38 5.01 -10.83 -20.71
CA THR A 38 4.95 -9.37 -20.76
C THR A 38 3.55 -8.87 -21.11
N VAL A 39 2.83 -9.48 -22.06
CA VAL A 39 1.43 -9.06 -22.33
C VAL A 39 0.49 -9.33 -21.16
N GLN A 40 0.70 -10.41 -20.41
CA GLN A 40 -0.08 -10.70 -19.21
C GLN A 40 0.21 -9.70 -18.08
N HIS A 41 1.49 -9.34 -17.91
CA HIS A 41 1.88 -8.29 -16.97
C HIS A 41 1.30 -6.93 -17.37
N ALA A 42 1.39 -6.57 -18.65
CA ALA A 42 0.83 -5.34 -19.19
C ALA A 42 -0.69 -5.23 -18.97
N ALA A 43 -1.43 -6.32 -19.21
CA ALA A 43 -2.87 -6.38 -18.93
C ALA A 43 -3.15 -6.13 -17.44
N ARG A 44 -2.42 -6.81 -16.54
CA ARG A 44 -2.57 -6.65 -15.08
C ARG A 44 -2.26 -5.23 -14.60
N THR A 45 -1.18 -4.64 -15.08
CA THR A 45 -0.77 -3.27 -14.71
C THR A 45 -1.79 -2.25 -15.20
N ALA A 46 -2.28 -2.39 -16.44
CA ALA A 46 -3.30 -1.50 -16.98
C ALA A 46 -4.65 -1.62 -16.25
N ALA A 47 -5.06 -2.83 -15.87
CA ALA A 47 -6.27 -2.99 -15.06
C ALA A 47 -6.12 -2.40 -13.66
N ARG A 48 -4.95 -2.55 -13.01
CA ARG A 48 -4.66 -1.86 -11.74
C ARG A 48 -4.75 -0.35 -11.89
N PHE A 49 -4.17 0.20 -12.96
CA PHE A 49 -4.26 1.62 -13.29
C PHE A 49 -5.72 2.06 -13.48
N ALA A 50 -6.54 1.26 -14.16
CA ALA A 50 -7.97 1.52 -14.32
C ALA A 50 -8.74 1.56 -12.98
N VAL A 51 -8.34 0.75 -12.01
CA VAL A 51 -8.95 0.71 -10.67
C VAL A 51 -8.55 1.93 -9.82
N SER A 52 -7.30 2.35 -9.90
CA SER A 52 -6.75 3.37 -8.99
C SER A 52 -6.84 4.81 -9.51
N TYR A 53 -6.89 5.02 -10.84
CA TYR A 53 -6.71 6.35 -11.42
C TYR A 53 -8.00 6.97 -11.96
N ARG A 54 -8.50 7.97 -11.21
CA ARG A 54 -9.67 8.80 -11.57
C ARG A 54 -9.28 10.25 -11.87
N PRO A 55 -9.02 10.62 -13.14
CA PRO A 55 -8.78 12.02 -13.47
C PRO A 55 -10.08 12.82 -13.30
N LEU A 56 -9.97 14.09 -12.90
CA LEU A 56 -11.11 15.02 -12.95
C LEU A 56 -11.57 15.18 -14.41
N GLN A 57 -12.88 15.14 -14.63
CA GLN A 57 -13.48 15.32 -15.95
C GLN A 57 -13.18 16.73 -16.46
N GLY A 58 -12.62 16.82 -17.67
CA GLY A 58 -12.20 18.09 -18.25
C GLY A 58 -10.85 18.65 -17.79
N ALA A 59 -10.11 17.97 -16.90
CA ALA A 59 -8.78 18.40 -16.43
C ALA A 59 -7.63 17.69 -17.17
N CYS A 60 -6.52 18.41 -17.36
CA CYS A 60 -5.23 17.86 -17.80
C CYS A 60 -4.53 17.09 -16.67
N GLN A 61 -3.55 16.25 -17.01
CA GLN A 61 -2.75 15.49 -16.05
C GLN A 61 -1.38 16.17 -15.84
N ASP A 62 -1.05 16.48 -14.58
CA ASP A 62 0.30 16.89 -14.20
C ASP A 62 1.25 15.67 -14.26
N GLN A 63 2.15 15.65 -15.25
CA GLN A 63 2.99 14.50 -15.55
C GLN A 63 4.31 14.46 -14.74
N ASP A 64 4.83 15.61 -14.32
CA ASP A 64 6.10 15.75 -13.57
C ASP A 64 5.91 16.13 -12.09
N ARG A 65 4.67 16.36 -11.66
CA ARG A 65 4.26 16.62 -10.26
C ARG A 65 4.87 17.90 -9.70
N ASP A 66 5.13 18.87 -10.55
CA ASP A 66 5.69 20.16 -10.15
C ASP A 66 4.61 21.15 -9.65
N GLY A 67 3.33 20.77 -9.78
CA GLY A 67 2.18 21.57 -9.37
C GLY A 67 1.65 22.53 -10.44
N HIS A 68 2.20 22.49 -11.66
CA HIS A 68 1.73 23.25 -12.82
C HIS A 68 0.93 22.36 -13.78
N ILE A 69 -0.30 22.80 -14.11
CA ILE A 69 -1.20 22.06 -15.01
C ILE A 69 -1.15 22.63 -16.43
N ALA A 70 -0.03 22.40 -17.12
CA ALA A 70 0.07 22.56 -18.57
C ALA A 70 1.22 21.73 -19.22
N ASP A 71 1.41 20.48 -18.76
CA ASP A 71 2.02 19.25 -19.35
C ASP A 71 2.80 19.22 -20.71
N GLY A 72 3.39 20.33 -21.17
CA GLY A 72 4.32 20.47 -22.29
C GLY A 72 5.79 20.67 -21.88
N ILE A 73 6.12 20.40 -20.61
CA ILE A 73 7.43 20.37 -19.90
C ILE A 73 8.55 21.26 -20.47
N GLY A 74 8.70 22.48 -19.92
CA GLY A 74 9.89 23.33 -19.98
C GLY A 74 10.01 24.21 -18.71
N THR A 75 11.17 24.19 -18.05
CA THR A 75 11.41 24.82 -16.73
C THR A 75 11.71 26.33 -16.77
N ASP A 76 11.43 27.04 -17.88
CA ASP A 76 11.69 28.47 -18.00
C ASP A 76 10.65 29.25 -18.83
N ASP A 77 9.86 30.06 -18.13
CA ASP A 77 8.92 31.08 -18.64
C ASP A 77 7.50 30.57 -19.02
N ASP A 78 6.71 30.27 -17.97
CA ASP A 78 5.28 29.88 -17.94
C ASP A 78 4.33 30.99 -18.48
N THR A 79 4.57 31.43 -19.71
CA THR A 79 3.68 32.33 -20.44
C THR A 79 3.29 31.81 -21.83
N ASP A 80 3.76 30.61 -22.21
CA ASP A 80 3.53 30.01 -23.53
C ASP A 80 3.26 28.48 -23.46
N ASP A 81 2.75 27.96 -22.33
CA ASP A 81 2.45 26.54 -22.20
C ASP A 81 1.27 26.14 -23.10
N TYR A 82 1.60 25.40 -24.17
CA TYR A 82 0.63 24.69 -24.97
C TYR A 82 0.15 23.45 -24.21
N PRO A 83 -1.17 23.15 -24.18
CA PRO A 83 -1.66 21.93 -23.55
C PRO A 83 -1.03 20.68 -24.16
N ALA A 84 -0.74 19.67 -23.34
CA ALA A 84 -0.32 18.38 -23.83
C ALA A 84 -1.33 17.79 -24.81
N PRO A 85 -0.86 16.97 -25.75
CA PRO A 85 -1.75 16.27 -26.65
C PRO A 85 -2.65 15.28 -25.89
N TYR A 86 -3.83 15.02 -26.47
CA TYR A 86 -4.74 13.97 -26.06
C TYR A 86 -3.99 12.64 -25.87
N PRO A 87 -4.31 11.84 -24.83
CA PRO A 87 -5.35 11.95 -23.81
C PRO A 87 -4.88 12.60 -22.49
N ILE A 88 -3.70 13.22 -22.42
CA ILE A 88 -3.20 13.86 -21.19
C ILE A 88 -4.09 15.07 -20.88
N CYS A 89 -4.36 15.91 -21.90
CA CYS A 89 -5.44 16.89 -21.89
C CYS A 89 -6.64 16.46 -22.77
N PRO A 90 -7.88 16.83 -22.40
CA PRO A 90 -9.10 16.48 -23.14
C PRO A 90 -9.27 17.24 -24.47
N ASN A 91 -8.65 18.42 -24.62
CA ASN A 91 -8.62 19.14 -25.89
C ASN A 91 -7.27 19.83 -26.13
N ASN A 92 -6.99 20.07 -27.41
CA ASN A 92 -5.80 20.76 -27.89
C ASN A 92 -6.12 22.18 -28.39
N SER A 93 -7.21 22.79 -27.90
CA SER A 93 -7.63 24.12 -28.31
C SER A 93 -6.63 25.18 -27.85
N SER A 94 -6.38 26.17 -28.71
CA SER A 94 -5.58 27.36 -28.41
C SER A 94 -6.49 28.61 -28.50
N PRO A 95 -6.75 29.33 -27.39
CA PRO A 95 -6.23 29.07 -26.05
C PRO A 95 -6.86 27.79 -25.43
N PRO A 96 -6.16 27.17 -24.45
CA PRO A 96 -6.70 26.17 -23.54
C PRO A 96 -8.19 26.27 -23.24
N ASP A 97 -8.96 25.21 -23.51
CA ASP A 97 -10.39 25.15 -23.15
C ASP A 97 -10.64 23.93 -22.23
N TYR A 98 -9.74 23.72 -21.24
CA TYR A 98 -9.88 22.72 -20.16
C TYR A 98 -10.22 23.36 -18.80
N VAL A 99 -10.74 22.54 -17.87
CA VAL A 99 -11.19 22.99 -16.54
C VAL A 99 -10.00 23.50 -15.74
N THR A 100 -10.05 24.78 -15.37
CA THR A 100 -9.13 25.42 -14.42
C THR A 100 -9.95 26.09 -13.32
N PRO A 101 -9.36 26.45 -12.17
CA PRO A 101 -10.05 27.25 -11.15
C PRO A 101 -10.64 28.57 -11.70
N SER A 102 -10.13 29.07 -12.82
CA SER A 102 -10.59 30.29 -13.49
C SER A 102 -11.62 30.05 -14.60
N ASN A 103 -11.80 28.80 -15.08
CA ASN A 103 -12.82 28.44 -16.06
C ASN A 103 -13.48 27.07 -15.74
N PRO A 104 -14.38 27.01 -14.74
CA PRO A 104 -14.97 25.76 -14.27
C PRO A 104 -16.06 25.17 -15.19
N ASN A 105 -16.41 25.86 -16.29
CA ASN A 105 -17.61 25.55 -17.10
C ASN A 105 -17.29 24.77 -18.38
N LEU A 106 -16.08 24.23 -18.52
CA LEU A 106 -15.66 23.44 -19.68
C LEU A 106 -15.89 21.96 -19.44
N ALA A 107 -17.12 21.53 -19.70
CA ALA A 107 -17.51 20.14 -19.51
C ALA A 107 -17.01 19.28 -20.69
N GLU A 108 -16.01 18.43 -20.42
CA GLU A 108 -15.78 17.22 -21.22
C GLU A 108 -17.05 16.35 -21.14
N SER A 109 -17.59 15.87 -22.26
CA SER A 109 -18.78 14.99 -22.20
C SER A 109 -18.42 13.64 -21.58
N ASP A 110 -19.37 12.96 -20.92
CA ASP A 110 -19.11 11.67 -20.27
C ASP A 110 -18.48 10.64 -21.24
N SER A 111 -18.95 10.61 -22.49
CA SER A 111 -18.38 9.75 -23.53
C SER A 111 -16.93 10.10 -23.88
N ALA A 112 -16.57 11.38 -23.88
CA ALA A 112 -15.21 11.83 -24.15
C ALA A 112 -14.29 11.54 -22.95
N TYR A 113 -14.82 11.69 -21.74
CA TYR A 113 -14.16 11.32 -20.49
C TYR A 113 -13.81 9.84 -20.44
N TYR A 114 -14.78 8.95 -20.69
CA TYR A 114 -14.54 7.51 -20.71
C TYR A 114 -13.54 7.10 -21.80
N ALA A 115 -13.63 7.70 -23.00
CA ALA A 115 -12.68 7.45 -24.08
C ALA A 115 -11.25 7.90 -23.71
N ARG A 116 -11.11 9.07 -23.08
CA ARG A 116 -9.83 9.58 -22.60
C ARG A 116 -9.24 8.69 -21.52
N ARG A 117 -10.05 8.26 -20.54
CA ARG A 117 -9.63 7.29 -19.52
C ARG A 117 -9.19 5.96 -20.15
N ALA A 118 -9.93 5.43 -21.10
CA ALA A 118 -9.54 4.23 -21.82
C ALA A 118 -8.18 4.42 -22.52
N ALA A 119 -7.95 5.55 -23.19
CA ALA A 119 -6.65 5.83 -23.82
C ALA A 119 -5.48 5.93 -22.81
N LEU A 120 -5.70 6.48 -21.62
CA LEU A 120 -4.70 6.49 -20.54
C LEU A 120 -4.39 5.08 -20.04
N ILE A 121 -5.41 4.22 -19.88
CA ILE A 121 -5.24 2.80 -19.51
C ILE A 121 -4.44 2.05 -20.60
N LYS A 122 -4.73 2.31 -21.88
CA LYS A 122 -3.98 1.74 -23.01
C LYS A 122 -2.51 2.14 -23.00
N ARG A 123 -2.19 3.39 -22.63
CA ARG A 123 -0.81 3.85 -22.44
C ARG A 123 -0.12 3.15 -21.27
N ALA A 124 -0.80 2.97 -20.13
CA ALA A 124 -0.27 2.21 -19.01
C ALA A 124 0.07 0.75 -19.39
N ALA A 125 -0.76 0.10 -20.22
CA ALA A 125 -0.44 -1.22 -20.78
C ALA A 125 0.82 -1.18 -21.68
N ARG A 126 0.91 -0.17 -22.55
CA ARG A 126 2.05 0.02 -23.45
C ARG A 126 3.36 0.25 -22.69
N ASP A 127 3.32 1.05 -21.63
CA ASP A 127 4.49 1.31 -20.79
C ASP A 127 4.90 0.10 -19.95
N ALA A 128 3.93 -0.69 -19.48
CA ALA A 128 4.21 -1.96 -18.81
C ALA A 128 4.75 -3.05 -19.76
N ALA A 129 4.57 -2.89 -21.08
CA ALA A 129 5.05 -3.82 -22.09
C ALA A 129 6.52 -3.59 -22.51
N THR A 130 7.36 -3.11 -21.59
CA THR A 130 8.79 -2.86 -21.86
C THR A 130 9.52 -4.11 -22.33
N GLY A 131 10.46 -3.92 -23.26
CA GLY A 131 11.28 -5.01 -23.80
C GLY A 131 10.66 -5.80 -24.96
N LEU A 132 9.37 -5.58 -25.28
CA LEU A 132 8.76 -6.09 -26.51
C LEU A 132 9.07 -5.19 -27.70
N ARG A 133 9.10 -5.79 -28.90
CA ARG A 133 9.29 -5.07 -30.17
C ARG A 133 7.93 -4.59 -30.68
N ILE A 134 7.47 -3.49 -30.13
CA ILE A 134 6.12 -2.97 -30.34
C ILE A 134 6.06 -1.96 -31.48
N ASP A 135 5.05 -2.11 -32.33
CA ASP A 135 4.45 -1.06 -33.15
C ASP A 135 3.13 -0.63 -32.49
N ASP A 136 3.13 0.57 -31.90
CA ASP A 136 2.01 1.17 -31.18
C ASP A 136 1.19 2.15 -32.03
N SER A 137 1.40 2.18 -33.36
CA SER A 137 0.70 3.09 -34.30
C SER A 137 -0.84 2.99 -34.25
N TYR A 138 -1.35 1.85 -33.78
CA TYR A 138 -2.79 1.54 -33.71
C TYR A 138 -3.28 1.32 -32.27
N LEU A 139 -2.50 1.73 -31.26
CA LEU A 139 -2.83 1.50 -29.85
C LEU A 139 -4.23 2.02 -29.50
N ASP A 140 -4.55 3.25 -29.91
CA ASP A 140 -5.82 3.90 -29.60
C ASP A 140 -6.98 3.43 -30.49
N ASP A 141 -6.70 3.05 -31.74
CA ASP A 141 -7.70 2.70 -32.76
C ASP A 141 -8.09 1.21 -32.77
N PHE A 142 -7.36 0.37 -32.05
CA PHE A 142 -7.59 -1.08 -32.05
C PHE A 142 -8.92 -1.48 -31.39
N THR A 143 -9.66 -2.36 -32.08
CA THR A 143 -10.89 -3.01 -31.58
C THR A 143 -10.79 -4.53 -31.65
N LEU A 144 -11.56 -5.27 -30.84
CA LEU A 144 -11.57 -6.75 -30.94
C LEU A 144 -12.15 -7.21 -32.29
N ALA A 145 -13.06 -6.43 -32.88
CA ALA A 145 -13.59 -6.72 -34.21
C ALA A 145 -12.49 -6.67 -35.29
N ASP A 146 -11.54 -5.74 -35.19
CA ASP A 146 -10.43 -5.67 -36.15
C ASP A 146 -9.51 -6.89 -36.06
N TRP A 147 -9.35 -7.44 -34.86
CA TRP A 147 -8.65 -8.69 -34.63
C TRP A 147 -9.41 -9.90 -35.17
N GLU A 148 -10.69 -10.05 -34.82
CA GLU A 148 -11.55 -11.15 -35.28
C GLU A 148 -11.62 -11.21 -36.81
N ASN A 149 -11.70 -10.04 -37.45
CA ASN A 149 -11.75 -9.91 -38.91
C ASN A 149 -10.35 -9.95 -39.56
N LYS A 150 -9.28 -10.10 -38.78
CA LYS A 150 -7.89 -10.13 -39.24
C LYS A 150 -7.57 -8.97 -40.19
N VAL A 151 -7.93 -7.75 -39.79
CA VAL A 151 -7.64 -6.54 -40.58
C VAL A 151 -6.13 -6.44 -40.86
N SER A 152 -5.74 -5.89 -42.00
CA SER A 152 -4.36 -5.96 -42.48
C SER A 152 -3.30 -5.54 -41.45
N TYR A 153 -3.58 -4.49 -40.67
CA TYR A 153 -2.64 -3.96 -39.69
C TYR A 153 -2.51 -4.86 -38.44
N THR A 154 -3.54 -5.64 -38.08
CA THR A 154 -3.48 -6.59 -36.94
C THR A 154 -2.66 -7.84 -37.27
N GLN A 155 -2.23 -7.98 -38.54
CA GLN A 155 -1.38 -9.06 -39.03
C GLN A 155 0.07 -8.60 -39.29
N GLU A 156 0.45 -7.40 -38.85
CA GLU A 156 1.82 -6.92 -39.03
C GLU A 156 2.72 -7.43 -37.87
N PRO A 157 3.98 -7.83 -38.15
CA PRO A 157 4.93 -8.18 -37.10
C PRO A 157 5.20 -6.98 -36.19
N GLY A 158 5.16 -7.20 -34.88
CA GLY A 158 5.33 -6.14 -33.89
C GLY A 158 4.04 -5.44 -33.48
N PHE A 159 2.91 -5.68 -34.16
CA PHE A 159 1.61 -5.12 -33.79
C PHE A 159 1.34 -5.25 -32.29
N PHE A 160 0.90 -4.16 -31.66
CA PHE A 160 0.50 -4.14 -30.25
C PHE A 160 -0.82 -3.39 -30.12
N GLY A 161 -1.82 -4.10 -29.59
CA GLY A 161 -3.17 -3.56 -29.42
C GLY A 161 -3.65 -3.77 -27.99
N VAL A 162 -4.35 -2.77 -27.46
CA VAL A 162 -4.98 -2.83 -26.14
C VAL A 162 -6.44 -2.47 -26.25
N VAL A 163 -7.32 -3.33 -25.74
CA VAL A 163 -8.75 -3.08 -25.67
C VAL A 163 -9.16 -3.00 -24.21
N VAL A 164 -9.87 -1.92 -23.88
CA VAL A 164 -10.47 -1.69 -22.57
C VAL A 164 -11.97 -1.81 -22.73
N ARG A 165 -12.60 -2.65 -21.92
CA ARG A 165 -14.05 -2.88 -21.92
C ARG A 165 -14.61 -2.64 -20.54
N GLY A 166 -15.77 -2.00 -20.46
CA GLY A 166 -16.46 -1.72 -19.21
C GLY A 166 -17.96 -1.62 -19.42
N PHE A 167 -18.70 -1.64 -18.32
CA PHE A 167 -20.15 -1.52 -18.33
C PHE A 167 -20.57 -0.09 -17.98
N GLU A 168 -21.33 0.57 -18.87
CA GLU A 168 -21.89 1.90 -18.60
C GLU A 168 -23.25 1.83 -17.87
N SER A 169 -23.80 0.62 -17.69
CA SER A 169 -25.00 0.37 -16.88
C SER A 169 -25.06 -1.08 -16.43
N PHE A 170 -25.78 -1.35 -15.34
CA PHE A 170 -25.91 -2.70 -14.76
C PHE A 170 -26.61 -3.72 -15.67
N THR A 171 -27.47 -3.26 -16.58
CA THR A 171 -28.23 -4.11 -17.52
C THR A 171 -27.70 -4.04 -18.95
N GLY A 172 -26.61 -3.32 -19.18
CA GLY A 172 -26.02 -3.10 -20.50
C GLY A 172 -25.01 -4.18 -20.88
N ASN A 173 -24.67 -4.25 -22.17
CA ASN A 173 -23.49 -5.00 -22.62
C ASN A 173 -22.23 -4.17 -22.35
N ALA A 174 -21.09 -4.84 -22.21
CA ALA A 174 -19.81 -4.16 -22.15
C ALA A 174 -19.53 -3.40 -23.44
N ILE A 175 -18.97 -2.20 -23.31
CA ILE A 175 -18.65 -1.30 -24.40
C ILE A 175 -17.13 -1.16 -24.48
N GLU A 176 -16.57 -1.17 -25.69
CA GLU A 176 -15.14 -0.95 -25.92
C GLU A 176 -14.77 0.54 -25.82
N ASN A 177 -13.51 0.82 -25.48
CA ASN A 177 -12.98 2.18 -25.27
C ASN A 177 -13.69 2.94 -24.14
N SER A 178 -14.20 2.20 -23.15
CA SER A 178 -14.80 2.76 -21.94
C SER A 178 -14.44 1.86 -20.76
N PRO A 179 -13.87 2.39 -19.66
CA PRO A 179 -13.65 1.61 -18.43
C PRO A 179 -14.96 1.30 -17.69
N GLY A 180 -16.08 1.90 -18.10
CA GLY A 180 -17.38 1.76 -17.45
C GLY A 180 -17.59 2.74 -16.30
N ILE A 181 -18.73 2.60 -15.63
CA ILE A 181 -19.03 3.35 -14.40
C ILE A 181 -18.29 2.74 -13.20
N GLU A 182 -18.15 3.54 -12.14
CA GLU A 182 -17.58 3.12 -10.86
C GLU A 182 -18.34 1.91 -10.27
N GLY A 183 -17.60 0.98 -9.65
CA GLY A 183 -18.12 -0.24 -9.02
C GLY A 183 -18.42 -1.38 -10.00
N MET A 184 -18.25 -1.18 -11.30
CA MET A 184 -18.49 -2.19 -12.34
C MET A 184 -17.20 -2.85 -12.81
N PRO A 185 -17.24 -4.10 -13.32
CA PRO A 185 -16.05 -4.72 -13.87
C PRO A 185 -15.51 -3.97 -15.09
N VAL A 186 -14.18 -3.81 -15.12
CA VAL A 186 -13.40 -3.42 -16.29
C VAL A 186 -12.50 -4.58 -16.71
N GLN A 187 -12.41 -4.82 -18.01
CA GLN A 187 -11.52 -5.81 -18.59
C GLN A 187 -10.52 -5.13 -19.53
N VAL A 188 -9.26 -5.52 -19.38
CA VAL A 188 -8.19 -5.08 -20.29
C VAL A 188 -7.66 -6.31 -21.01
N VAL A 189 -7.65 -6.24 -22.34
CA VAL A 189 -7.10 -7.26 -23.24
C VAL A 189 -5.92 -6.65 -23.99
N VAL A 190 -4.76 -7.29 -23.90
CA VAL A 190 -3.53 -6.90 -24.59
C VAL A 190 -3.20 -7.98 -25.62
N VAL A 191 -2.93 -7.57 -26.86
CA VAL A 191 -2.56 -8.46 -27.96
C VAL A 191 -1.24 -7.97 -28.56
N HIS A 192 -0.32 -8.89 -28.81
CA HIS A 192 0.95 -8.58 -29.45
C HIS A 192 1.36 -9.63 -30.48
N ASN A 193 1.85 -9.20 -31.64
CA ASN A 193 2.46 -10.06 -32.65
C ASN A 193 3.98 -10.10 -32.44
N VAL A 194 4.49 -11.10 -31.71
CA VAL A 194 5.93 -11.28 -31.50
C VAL A 194 6.60 -11.52 -32.85
N PRO A 195 7.49 -10.62 -33.33
CA PRO A 195 8.15 -10.78 -34.61
C PRO A 195 9.17 -11.91 -34.55
N ILE A 196 9.11 -12.83 -35.50
CA ILE A 196 10.15 -13.85 -35.68
C ILE A 196 11.35 -13.21 -36.36
N LEU A 197 12.55 -13.41 -35.82
CA LEU A 197 13.75 -12.70 -36.30
C LEU A 197 14.51 -13.50 -37.37
N ASP A 198 14.51 -14.81 -37.24
CA ASP A 198 15.28 -15.69 -38.10
C ASP A 198 14.60 -15.95 -39.46
N PRO A 199 15.30 -15.77 -40.59
CA PRO A 199 14.74 -15.98 -41.93
C PRO A 199 14.21 -17.39 -42.20
N PHE A 200 14.72 -18.43 -41.52
CA PHE A 200 14.23 -19.79 -41.71
C PHE A 200 12.86 -19.98 -41.05
N TYR A 201 12.65 -19.40 -39.87
CA TYR A 201 11.35 -19.44 -39.19
C TYR A 201 10.35 -18.42 -39.74
N GLN A 202 10.81 -17.24 -40.19
CA GLN A 202 9.97 -16.26 -40.89
C GLN A 202 9.29 -16.83 -42.14
N ALA A 203 9.94 -17.76 -42.84
CA ALA A 203 9.38 -18.45 -44.00
C ALA A 203 8.16 -19.32 -43.65
N ILE A 204 8.01 -19.70 -42.37
CA ILE A 204 6.88 -20.48 -41.86
C ILE A 204 5.81 -19.52 -41.33
N SER A 205 6.20 -18.61 -40.43
CA SER A 205 5.32 -17.56 -39.91
C SER A 205 6.13 -16.29 -39.63
N PRO A 206 5.71 -15.12 -40.11
CA PRO A 206 6.41 -13.86 -39.86
C PRO A 206 6.30 -13.38 -38.40
N TYR A 207 5.30 -13.83 -37.66
CA TYR A 207 5.08 -13.52 -36.25
C TYR A 207 4.37 -14.66 -35.51
N VAL A 208 4.40 -14.61 -34.18
CA VAL A 208 3.54 -15.42 -33.30
C VAL A 208 2.70 -14.48 -32.46
N MET A 209 1.38 -14.63 -32.54
CA MET A 209 0.45 -13.82 -31.76
C MET A 209 0.37 -14.33 -30.33
N VAL A 210 0.49 -13.42 -29.38
CA VAL A 210 0.32 -13.66 -27.94
C VAL A 210 -0.71 -12.66 -27.40
N SER A 211 -1.47 -13.07 -26.40
CA SER A 211 -2.46 -12.21 -25.76
C SER A 211 -2.50 -12.44 -24.26
N GLY A 212 -2.84 -11.41 -23.52
CA GLY A 212 -3.12 -11.48 -22.09
C GLY A 212 -4.37 -10.69 -21.77
N ASP A 213 -5.21 -11.21 -20.87
CA ASP A 213 -6.38 -10.50 -20.39
C ASP A 213 -6.49 -10.57 -18.87
N THR A 214 -7.17 -9.57 -18.32
CA THR A 214 -7.49 -9.49 -16.90
C THR A 214 -8.76 -8.68 -16.71
N GLN A 215 -9.50 -8.98 -15.65
CA GLN A 215 -10.65 -8.21 -15.21
C GLN A 215 -10.47 -7.76 -13.76
N MET A 216 -10.91 -6.55 -13.43
CA MET A 216 -10.92 -5.96 -12.09
C MET A 216 -12.16 -5.08 -11.90
N ILE A 217 -12.42 -4.58 -10.70
CA ILE A 217 -13.51 -3.62 -10.45
C ILE A 217 -12.99 -2.21 -10.72
N ASN A 218 -13.62 -1.48 -11.64
CA ASN A 218 -13.28 -0.10 -11.95
C ASN A 218 -13.78 0.80 -10.82
N GLU A 219 -12.85 1.29 -10.01
CA GLU A 219 -13.03 2.34 -8.99
C GLU A 219 -14.16 2.10 -7.96
N GLY A 220 -13.88 2.32 -6.68
CA GLY A 220 -14.88 2.17 -5.63
C GLY A 220 -15.23 0.72 -5.28
N VAL A 221 -16.13 0.57 -4.31
CA VAL A 221 -16.57 -0.72 -3.77
C VAL A 221 -17.71 -1.27 -4.61
N GLN A 222 -17.63 -2.55 -4.97
CA GLN A 222 -18.67 -3.25 -5.72
C GLN A 222 -19.97 -3.33 -4.90
N VAL A 223 -20.98 -2.53 -5.25
CA VAL A 223 -22.30 -2.59 -4.63
C VAL A 223 -23.29 -3.34 -5.53
N GLY A 224 -23.77 -4.50 -5.07
CA GLY A 224 -24.80 -5.26 -5.76
C GLY A 224 -26.15 -4.53 -5.74
N VAL A 225 -26.83 -4.45 -6.88
CA VAL A 225 -28.18 -3.87 -6.99
C VAL A 225 -29.22 -4.99 -6.96
N SER A 226 -29.78 -5.32 -5.80
CA SER A 226 -30.90 -6.29 -5.65
C SER A 226 -30.57 -7.73 -6.16
N ASP A 227 -31.58 -8.60 -6.33
CA ASP A 227 -31.48 -10.00 -6.82
C ASP A 227 -30.98 -10.15 -8.27
N MET A 228 -30.34 -9.14 -8.85
CA MET A 228 -29.88 -9.15 -10.25
C MET A 228 -28.42 -9.62 -10.31
N GLU A 229 -28.17 -10.70 -11.04
CA GLU A 229 -26.83 -11.26 -11.24
C GLU A 229 -25.92 -10.19 -11.85
N MET A 230 -24.79 -9.95 -11.20
CA MET A 230 -23.86 -8.89 -11.62
C MET A 230 -23.35 -9.19 -13.02
N PRO A 231 -23.25 -8.19 -13.91
CA PRO A 231 -22.61 -8.41 -15.20
C PRO A 231 -21.12 -8.69 -14.97
N TYR A 232 -20.64 -9.75 -15.59
CA TYR A 232 -19.26 -10.17 -15.59
C TYR A 232 -18.80 -10.34 -17.04
N PHE A 233 -17.49 -10.34 -17.25
CA PHE A 233 -16.96 -10.79 -18.53
C PHE A 233 -16.88 -12.31 -18.48
N ASP A 234 -17.56 -12.99 -19.41
CA ASP A 234 -17.32 -14.40 -19.64
C ASP A 234 -15.82 -14.59 -19.88
N THR A 235 -15.12 -15.25 -18.94
CA THR A 235 -13.73 -15.65 -19.13
C THR A 235 -13.70 -16.82 -20.11
N ASN A 236 -13.94 -16.52 -21.39
CA ASN A 236 -13.55 -17.32 -22.53
C ASN A 236 -13.80 -16.56 -23.84
N PRO A 237 -12.75 -16.13 -24.53
CA PRO A 237 -12.69 -16.38 -25.94
C PRO A 237 -12.16 -17.80 -26.13
N ILE A 238 -12.94 -18.66 -26.80
CA ILE A 238 -12.49 -19.97 -27.23
C ILE A 238 -11.31 -19.76 -28.19
N TRP A 239 -10.07 -19.91 -27.71
CA TRP A 239 -8.88 -19.95 -28.55
C TRP A 239 -8.57 -21.42 -28.83
N GLY A 240 -8.72 -21.82 -30.09
CA GLY A 240 -8.72 -23.22 -30.52
C GLY A 240 -7.57 -24.05 -29.94
N GLU A 241 -7.93 -25.04 -29.13
CA GLU A 241 -7.08 -26.21 -28.95
C GLU A 241 -6.81 -26.85 -30.32
N PRO A 242 -5.58 -27.22 -30.67
CA PRO A 242 -5.39 -28.29 -31.65
C PRO A 242 -5.99 -29.55 -31.02
N ASP A 243 -7.04 -30.07 -31.66
CA ASP A 243 -7.73 -31.31 -31.34
C ASP A 243 -6.77 -32.42 -30.93
N ALA A 244 -6.71 -32.68 -29.62
CA ALA A 244 -6.17 -33.89 -29.05
C ALA A 244 -6.92 -34.19 -27.75
N THR A 245 -8.06 -34.87 -27.91
CA THR A 245 -8.79 -35.51 -26.81
C THR A 245 -7.85 -36.37 -25.97
N PRO A 246 -7.74 -36.20 -24.65
CA PRO A 246 -7.26 -37.25 -23.78
C PRO A 246 -8.47 -38.02 -23.23
N GLU A 247 -8.45 -39.32 -23.50
CA GLU A 247 -9.38 -40.30 -22.95
C GLU A 247 -9.22 -40.40 -21.42
N ASN A 248 -10.35 -40.51 -20.72
CA ASN A 248 -10.48 -40.64 -19.27
C ASN A 248 -9.42 -41.58 -18.63
N THR A 249 -8.67 -41.07 -17.66
CA THR A 249 -7.93 -41.88 -16.68
C THR A 249 -8.33 -41.45 -15.26
N PRO A 250 -8.64 -42.38 -14.34
CA PRO A 250 -9.36 -42.08 -13.11
C PRO A 250 -8.53 -41.31 -12.07
N ILE A 251 -9.25 -40.51 -11.29
CA ILE A 251 -8.79 -39.75 -10.13
C ILE A 251 -8.17 -40.70 -9.09
N SER A 252 -6.90 -40.52 -8.78
CA SER A 252 -6.28 -41.00 -7.55
C SER A 252 -6.15 -39.84 -6.56
N THR A 253 -6.58 -40.10 -5.33
CA THR A 253 -6.52 -39.22 -4.15
C THR A 253 -5.15 -38.55 -3.96
N PRO A 254 -5.06 -37.27 -3.54
CA PRO A 254 -3.78 -36.61 -3.29
C PRO A 254 -3.00 -37.33 -2.21
N GLY A 255 -1.80 -37.80 -2.57
CA GLY A 255 -0.76 -38.14 -1.60
C GLY A 255 -0.18 -36.85 -1.01
N THR A 256 0.27 -36.95 0.23
CA THR A 256 1.12 -35.99 0.95
C THR A 256 2.07 -35.23 0.03
N PRO A 257 2.24 -33.90 0.17
CA PRO A 257 3.16 -33.15 -0.68
C PRO A 257 4.56 -33.73 -0.55
N GLU A 258 5.04 -34.32 -1.64
CA GLU A 258 6.44 -34.68 -1.82
C GLU A 258 7.17 -33.38 -2.15
N ALA A 259 8.28 -33.14 -1.46
CA ALA A 259 9.05 -31.91 -1.53
C ALA A 259 9.30 -31.49 -3.00
N THR A 260 9.02 -30.22 -3.27
CA THR A 260 9.46 -29.51 -4.48
C THR A 260 10.93 -29.88 -4.74
N PRO A 261 11.32 -30.28 -5.97
CA PRO A 261 12.72 -30.52 -6.27
C PRO A 261 13.49 -29.20 -6.10
N THR A 262 14.19 -29.08 -4.99
CA THR A 262 15.19 -28.05 -4.73
C THR A 262 16.18 -28.07 -5.90
N LEU A 263 16.26 -26.95 -6.61
CA LEU A 263 17.35 -26.70 -7.55
C LEU A 263 18.65 -26.92 -6.80
N GLU A 264 19.56 -27.74 -7.31
CA GLU A 264 20.92 -27.77 -6.78
C GLU A 264 21.48 -26.33 -6.86
N PRO A 265 21.91 -25.74 -5.74
CA PRO A 265 22.32 -24.34 -5.73
C PRO A 265 23.54 -24.19 -6.64
N SER A 266 23.44 -23.32 -7.64
CA SER A 266 24.62 -22.64 -8.13
C SER A 266 25.16 -21.85 -6.94
N ALA A 267 26.21 -22.35 -6.28
CA ALA A 267 26.73 -21.74 -5.05
C ALA A 267 27.04 -20.25 -5.29
N TYR A 268 26.18 -19.39 -4.76
CA TYR A 268 26.40 -17.95 -4.73
C TYR A 268 27.32 -17.62 -3.56
N SER A 269 28.05 -16.53 -3.65
CA SER A 269 28.80 -15.93 -2.55
C SER A 269 28.18 -14.60 -2.16
N ILE A 270 28.27 -14.27 -0.88
CA ILE A 270 27.89 -12.98 -0.31
C ILE A 270 29.14 -12.36 0.32
N GLU A 271 29.31 -11.05 0.14
CA GLU A 271 30.39 -10.25 0.73
C GLU A 271 29.82 -8.89 1.16
N LEU A 272 30.06 -8.48 2.40
CA LEU A 272 29.76 -7.15 2.91
C LEU A 272 30.86 -6.18 2.44
N ASP A 273 30.46 -4.94 2.14
CA ASP A 273 31.37 -3.91 1.63
C ASP A 273 32.48 -3.51 2.61
N ILE A 274 32.24 -3.71 3.91
CA ILE A 274 33.18 -3.43 4.99
C ILE A 274 33.07 -4.46 6.14
N GLU A 275 34.20 -4.75 6.78
CA GLU A 275 34.32 -5.68 7.91
C GLU A 275 34.09 -4.98 9.27
N GLU A 276 34.43 -3.69 9.34
CA GLU A 276 34.30 -2.88 10.54
C GLU A 276 33.99 -1.42 10.21
N ALA A 277 33.09 -0.83 11.00
CA ALA A 277 32.74 0.59 10.91
C ALA A 277 32.69 1.23 12.29
N THR A 278 33.11 2.49 12.40
CA THR A 278 33.00 3.29 13.64
C THR A 278 32.32 4.62 13.35
N ASN A 279 31.27 4.94 14.11
CA ASN A 279 30.57 6.23 14.07
C ASN A 279 30.57 6.91 15.44
N THR A 280 30.40 8.23 15.44
CA THR A 280 30.32 9.04 16.66
C THR A 280 28.89 9.48 16.94
N LEU A 281 28.35 9.10 18.10
CA LEU A 281 27.06 9.59 18.59
C LEU A 281 27.17 11.03 19.09
N PRO A 282 26.06 11.80 19.04
CA PRO A 282 24.71 11.40 18.63
C PRO A 282 24.39 11.60 17.14
N ASP A 283 25.25 12.27 16.37
CA ASP A 283 24.91 12.72 15.01
C ASP A 283 25.02 11.59 13.96
N GLU A 284 25.86 10.58 14.20
CA GLU A 284 26.12 9.49 13.25
C GLU A 284 25.48 8.16 13.71
N ARG A 285 24.20 8.17 14.10
CA ARG A 285 23.48 6.96 14.55
C ARG A 285 23.42 5.86 13.49
N GLY A 286 23.15 6.22 12.25
CA GLY A 286 22.96 5.29 11.13
C GLY A 286 24.25 5.02 10.35
N HIS A 287 24.38 3.80 9.82
CA HIS A 287 25.43 3.44 8.89
C HIS A 287 24.93 2.42 7.88
N ASP A 288 25.22 2.67 6.60
CA ASP A 288 24.81 1.78 5.52
C ASP A 288 25.80 0.62 5.38
N PHE A 289 25.28 -0.58 5.21
CA PHE A 289 26.01 -1.78 4.85
C PHE A 289 25.46 -2.31 3.52
N ILE A 290 26.35 -2.77 2.66
CA ILE A 290 25.99 -3.28 1.33
C ILE A 290 26.47 -4.71 1.22
N ALA A 291 25.54 -5.66 1.17
CA ALA A 291 25.84 -7.05 0.84
C ALA A 291 25.82 -7.24 -0.68
N THR A 292 26.91 -7.76 -1.24
CA THR A 292 27.04 -8.03 -2.67
C THR A 292 26.98 -9.53 -2.92
N VAL A 293 26.01 -9.97 -3.73
CA VAL A 293 25.80 -11.38 -4.08
C VAL A 293 26.33 -11.66 -5.48
N THR A 294 27.20 -12.67 -5.59
CA THR A 294 27.87 -13.05 -6.84
C THR A 294 27.76 -14.54 -7.14
N ASP A 295 27.82 -14.90 -8.42
CA ASP A 295 28.01 -16.29 -8.84
C ASP A 295 29.48 -16.75 -8.71
N GLN A 296 29.74 -18.03 -8.97
CA GLN A 296 31.10 -18.62 -8.95
C GLN A 296 32.07 -17.99 -9.97
N SER A 297 31.57 -17.22 -10.94
CA SER A 297 32.36 -16.49 -11.93
C SER A 297 32.58 -15.03 -11.54
N GLY A 298 32.04 -14.58 -10.40
CA GLY A 298 32.10 -13.21 -9.90
C GLY A 298 31.09 -12.25 -10.55
N ASN A 299 30.07 -12.76 -11.25
CA ASN A 299 29.02 -11.89 -11.80
C ASN A 299 27.97 -11.57 -10.73
N PRO A 300 27.48 -10.33 -10.66
CA PRO A 300 26.44 -9.94 -9.70
C PRO A 300 25.09 -10.61 -10.04
N ILE A 301 24.33 -10.98 -9.00
CA ILE A 301 23.03 -11.66 -9.14
C ILE A 301 21.92 -10.82 -8.51
N SER A 302 20.95 -10.42 -9.35
CA SER A 302 19.81 -9.60 -8.98
C SER A 302 18.60 -10.43 -8.54
N GLY A 303 17.77 -9.87 -7.64
CA GLY A 303 16.53 -10.47 -7.17
C GLY A 303 16.72 -11.60 -6.16
N VAL A 304 17.89 -11.69 -5.55
CA VAL A 304 18.20 -12.67 -4.49
C VAL A 304 17.87 -12.04 -3.15
N TRP A 305 17.16 -12.76 -2.29
CA TRP A 305 16.92 -12.32 -0.92
C TRP A 305 18.15 -12.52 -0.05
N VAL A 306 18.50 -11.48 0.70
CA VAL A 306 19.57 -11.46 1.69
C VAL A 306 18.95 -11.19 3.04
N ASN A 307 19.18 -12.09 3.98
CA ASN A 307 18.80 -11.91 5.37
C ASN A 307 19.91 -11.19 6.12
N PHE A 308 19.53 -10.25 6.97
CA PHE A 308 20.44 -9.53 7.86
C PHE A 308 19.98 -9.70 9.31
N TYR A 309 20.95 -9.79 10.22
CA TYR A 309 20.71 -9.86 11.66
C TYR A 309 21.74 -9.00 12.41
N THR A 310 21.30 -8.34 13.48
CA THR A 310 22.16 -7.63 14.42
C THR A 310 21.85 -8.00 15.88
N ASP A 311 22.89 -8.07 16.72
CA ASP A 311 22.73 -8.31 18.16
C ASP A 311 22.48 -7.03 18.98
N ARG A 312 22.76 -5.85 18.39
CA ARG A 312 22.55 -4.53 18.98
C ARG A 312 22.14 -3.50 17.92
N GLY A 313 21.33 -2.53 18.35
CA GLY A 313 20.73 -1.57 17.44
C GLY A 313 19.53 -2.18 16.73
N GLY A 314 19.10 -1.53 15.64
CA GLY A 314 18.01 -2.00 14.79
C GLY A 314 18.12 -1.43 13.38
N PHE A 315 17.46 -2.08 12.43
CA PHE A 315 17.40 -1.66 11.04
C PHE A 315 16.36 -0.54 10.79
N GLY A 316 15.46 -0.31 11.75
CA GLY A 316 14.54 0.84 11.75
C GLY A 316 15.20 2.11 12.30
N TYR A 317 14.68 3.28 11.91
CA TYR A 317 15.20 4.58 12.35
C TYR A 317 15.16 4.77 13.88
N SER A 318 14.21 4.10 14.55
CA SER A 318 14.12 3.97 16.02
C SER A 318 15.45 3.53 16.66
N GLY A 319 16.23 2.70 15.96
CA GLY A 319 17.47 2.08 16.44
C GLY A 319 17.26 0.95 17.45
N VAL A 320 16.04 0.43 17.56
CA VAL A 320 15.67 -0.65 18.51
C VAL A 320 15.26 -1.92 17.79
N GLU A 321 14.29 -1.82 16.87
CA GLU A 321 13.73 -2.91 16.07
C GLU A 321 13.50 -2.41 14.62
N PRO A 322 13.36 -3.32 13.63
CA PRO A 322 13.60 -4.76 13.75
C PRO A 322 15.10 -5.09 13.84
N ARG A 323 15.44 -6.20 14.51
CA ARG A 323 16.83 -6.73 14.57
C ARG A 323 17.19 -7.69 13.46
N ASP A 324 16.22 -8.07 12.66
CA ASP A 324 16.33 -8.91 11.49
C ASP A 324 15.54 -8.28 10.33
N ILE A 325 16.07 -8.39 9.12
CA ILE A 325 15.39 -7.87 7.92
C ILE A 325 15.84 -8.65 6.68
N GLU A 326 14.92 -8.81 5.73
CA GLU A 326 15.18 -9.43 4.44
C GLU A 326 15.14 -8.38 3.31
N VAL A 327 16.16 -8.34 2.45
CA VAL A 327 16.28 -7.37 1.36
C VAL A 327 16.67 -8.05 0.06
N GLN A 328 16.00 -7.70 -1.05
CA GLN A 328 16.39 -8.20 -2.38
C GLN A 328 17.58 -7.44 -2.95
N THR A 329 18.46 -8.17 -3.64
CA THR A 329 19.54 -7.56 -4.40
C THR A 329 19.03 -6.81 -5.64
N ASP A 330 19.59 -5.63 -5.88
CA ASP A 330 19.32 -4.81 -7.06
C ASP A 330 19.95 -5.38 -8.35
N ALA A 331 19.92 -4.61 -9.44
CA ALA A 331 20.50 -5.01 -10.73
C ALA A 331 22.04 -5.19 -10.69
N GLN A 332 22.70 -4.64 -9.66
CA GLN A 332 24.13 -4.76 -9.40
C GLN A 332 24.44 -5.89 -8.41
N GLY A 333 23.43 -6.67 -8.00
CA GLY A 333 23.58 -7.74 -7.03
C GLY A 333 23.78 -7.24 -5.60
N GLN A 334 23.36 -6.01 -5.30
CA GLN A 334 23.59 -5.34 -4.02
C GLN A 334 22.31 -5.25 -3.20
N ALA A 335 22.37 -5.64 -1.93
CA ALA A 335 21.33 -5.42 -0.94
C ALA A 335 21.85 -4.42 0.10
N LEU A 336 21.15 -3.29 0.24
CA LEU A 336 21.52 -2.20 1.14
C LEU A 336 20.64 -2.22 2.39
N VAL A 337 21.25 -2.12 3.56
CA VAL A 337 20.57 -1.90 4.84
C VAL A 337 21.26 -0.79 5.62
N THR A 338 20.50 -0.07 6.44
CA THR A 338 21.06 0.92 7.38
C THR A 338 20.90 0.39 8.79
N LEU A 339 22.00 0.31 9.54
CA LEU A 339 22.01 -0.10 10.94
C LEU A 339 22.11 1.13 11.84
N TYR A 340 21.13 1.31 12.75
CA TYR A 340 21.07 2.41 13.71
C TYR A 340 21.41 1.94 15.13
N GLY A 341 22.15 2.77 15.86
CA GLY A 341 22.46 2.57 17.28
C GLY A 341 22.13 3.79 18.13
N ASN A 342 21.61 3.58 19.34
CA ASN A 342 21.22 4.66 20.27
C ASN A 342 22.27 4.92 21.35
N GLU A 343 23.12 3.94 21.62
CA GLU A 343 24.08 3.92 22.73
C GLU A 343 25.48 3.58 22.23
N PRO A 344 26.54 4.06 22.93
CA PRO A 344 27.89 3.61 22.65
C PRO A 344 28.02 2.10 22.89
N GLY A 345 28.66 1.40 21.95
CA GLY A 345 28.79 -0.04 21.98
C GLY A 345 29.16 -0.61 20.62
N THR A 346 29.41 -1.91 20.58
CA THR A 346 29.72 -2.65 19.34
C THR A 346 28.61 -3.64 19.06
N ALA A 347 28.06 -3.60 17.84
CA ALA A 347 27.14 -4.58 17.29
C ALA A 347 27.87 -5.52 16.31
N SER A 348 27.42 -6.77 16.27
CA SER A 348 27.76 -7.77 15.27
C SER A 348 26.64 -7.81 14.23
N LEU A 349 26.98 -7.52 12.98
CA LEU A 349 26.10 -7.67 11.82
C LEU A 349 26.41 -9.01 11.13
N GLN A 350 25.37 -9.75 10.79
CA GLN A 350 25.45 -10.97 9.99
C GLN A 350 24.55 -10.82 8.77
N ALA A 351 25.03 -11.26 7.60
CA ALA A 351 24.26 -11.30 6.37
C ALA A 351 24.38 -12.69 5.75
N TRP A 352 23.28 -13.30 5.30
CA TRP A 352 23.31 -14.63 4.70
C TRP A 352 22.26 -14.84 3.63
N LEU A 353 22.47 -15.87 2.81
CA LEU A 353 21.52 -16.34 1.82
C LEU A 353 20.81 -17.58 2.37
N ASP A 354 19.51 -17.46 2.60
CA ASP A 354 18.69 -18.59 3.05
C ASP A 354 18.37 -19.51 1.86
N TYR A 355 18.94 -20.72 1.87
CA TYR A 355 18.78 -21.69 0.79
C TYR A 355 17.69 -22.72 1.08
N ASN A 356 17.34 -22.91 2.35
CA ASN A 356 16.39 -23.94 2.77
C ASN A 356 15.00 -23.35 3.13
N GLY A 357 14.89 -22.02 3.19
CA GLY A 357 13.68 -21.24 3.44
C GLY A 357 13.21 -21.32 4.89
N ASP A 358 14.13 -21.47 5.85
CA ASP A 358 13.80 -21.57 7.27
C ASP A 358 14.17 -20.34 8.12
N ASP A 359 14.66 -19.27 7.47
CA ASP A 359 15.06 -17.99 8.09
C ASP A 359 16.16 -18.14 9.16
N THR A 360 16.91 -19.24 9.16
CA THR A 360 18.01 -19.47 10.09
C THR A 360 19.32 -19.73 9.37
N LEU A 361 20.40 -19.12 9.87
CA LEU A 361 21.73 -19.34 9.31
C LEU A 361 22.22 -20.77 9.59
N ASP A 362 22.38 -21.55 8.53
CA ASP A 362 22.96 -22.89 8.55
C ASP A 362 24.45 -22.91 8.14
N ASP A 363 25.19 -23.93 8.61
CA ASP A 363 26.64 -24.12 8.30
C ASP A 363 26.97 -24.21 6.80
N ILE A 364 25.98 -24.52 5.95
CA ILE A 364 26.14 -24.66 4.50
C ILE A 364 25.82 -23.38 3.74
N GLU A 365 25.23 -22.40 4.40
CA GLU A 365 24.74 -21.18 3.75
C GLU A 365 25.85 -20.15 3.59
N PRO A 366 25.94 -19.53 2.40
CA PRO A 366 26.83 -18.39 2.21
C PRO A 366 26.42 -17.27 3.16
N HIS A 367 27.37 -16.86 4.00
CA HIS A 367 27.19 -15.78 4.95
C HIS A 367 28.46 -14.94 5.05
N ASP A 368 28.28 -13.72 5.53
CA ASP A 368 29.35 -12.81 5.88
C ASP A 368 28.99 -12.05 7.16
N THR A 369 30.00 -11.49 7.83
CA THR A 369 29.83 -10.80 9.11
C THR A 369 30.62 -9.52 9.16
N ALA A 370 30.05 -8.47 9.73
CA ALA A 370 30.73 -7.21 9.97
C ALA A 370 30.51 -6.73 11.41
N THR A 371 31.30 -5.76 11.85
CA THR A 371 31.14 -5.14 13.17
C THR A 371 30.87 -3.65 13.06
N LYS A 372 29.91 -3.15 13.85
CA LYS A 372 29.59 -1.73 13.93
C LYS A 372 29.83 -1.20 15.32
N THR A 373 30.68 -0.20 15.48
CA THR A 373 30.94 0.45 16.77
C THR A 373 30.44 1.88 16.80
N TRP A 374 29.71 2.24 17.84
CA TRP A 374 29.36 3.63 18.17
C TRP A 374 30.17 4.10 19.37
N ILE A 375 30.80 5.25 19.22
CA ILE A 375 31.58 5.90 20.28
C ILE A 375 30.99 7.28 20.61
N VAL A 376 31.33 7.79 21.79
CA VAL A 376 30.91 9.11 22.28
C VAL A 376 32.16 9.90 22.71
N THR A 377 32.08 11.22 22.62
CA THR A 377 33.15 12.12 23.10
C THR A 377 32.57 13.24 23.95
N GLY A 378 32.97 13.30 25.22
CA GLY A 378 32.46 14.30 26.16
C GLY A 378 31.06 13.96 26.70
N PRO A 379 30.38 14.93 27.34
CA PRO A 379 29.00 14.76 27.77
C PRO A 379 28.09 14.43 26.59
N TYR A 380 27.18 13.47 26.77
CA TYR A 380 26.28 13.03 25.70
C TYR A 380 24.88 12.71 26.24
N ILE A 381 23.92 12.64 25.33
CA ILE A 381 22.55 12.26 25.62
C ILE A 381 22.20 11.01 24.83
N VAL A 382 21.63 10.01 25.51
CA VAL A 382 21.04 8.82 24.91
C VAL A 382 19.53 8.95 24.99
N VAL A 383 18.84 8.58 23.91
CA VAL A 383 17.38 8.50 23.87
C VAL A 383 17.00 7.07 23.52
N SER A 384 16.02 6.51 24.24
CA SER A 384 15.61 5.13 24.08
C SER A 384 15.12 4.80 22.67
N GLU A 385 14.42 5.75 22.02
CA GLU A 385 13.80 5.59 20.71
C GLU A 385 13.78 6.93 19.96
N HIS A 386 14.01 6.87 18.64
CA HIS A 386 14.11 8.04 17.78
C HIS A 386 13.00 8.12 16.72
N GLU A 387 12.05 7.19 16.73
CA GLU A 387 10.86 7.21 15.89
C GLU A 387 9.66 6.99 16.80
N VAL A 388 8.87 8.04 17.01
CA VAL A 388 7.83 8.09 18.05
C VAL A 388 6.58 8.78 17.52
N ILE A 389 5.47 8.62 18.24
CA ILE A 389 4.24 9.39 18.03
C ILE A 389 3.97 10.31 19.23
N PRO A 390 3.12 11.34 19.09
CA PRO A 390 2.70 12.13 20.24
C PRO A 390 2.10 11.23 21.34
N LEU A 391 2.29 11.62 22.61
CA LEU A 391 1.90 10.85 23.79
C LEU A 391 2.70 9.57 24.06
N ASP A 392 3.65 9.19 23.20
CA ASP A 392 4.59 8.13 23.54
C ASP A 392 5.45 8.52 24.74
N TYR A 393 5.84 7.52 25.52
CA TYR A 393 6.72 7.71 26.67
C TYR A 393 8.14 7.26 26.32
N VAL A 394 9.07 8.21 26.25
CA VAL A 394 10.48 7.97 25.94
C VAL A 394 11.37 8.19 27.16
N TYR A 395 12.52 7.51 27.18
CA TYR A 395 13.51 7.65 28.25
C TYR A 395 14.78 8.31 27.71
N VAL A 396 15.33 9.21 28.52
CA VAL A 396 16.56 9.94 28.24
C VAL A 396 17.58 9.67 29.33
N ASP A 397 18.81 9.40 28.92
CA ASP A 397 19.97 9.33 29.80
C ASP A 397 20.92 10.49 29.50
N VAL A 398 21.28 11.22 30.54
CA VAL A 398 22.23 12.34 30.54
C VAL A 398 23.53 11.81 31.09
N MET A 399 24.58 11.74 30.27
CA MET A 399 25.80 10.99 30.59
C MET A 399 27.03 11.90 30.60
N ASP A 400 27.99 11.61 31.47
CA ASP A 400 29.29 12.30 31.58
C ASP A 400 29.20 13.84 31.76
N HIS A 401 28.11 14.37 32.32
CA HIS A 401 27.96 15.80 32.59
C HIS A 401 28.74 16.24 33.83
N ASP A 402 29.23 17.50 33.86
CA ASP A 402 29.95 18.04 35.02
C ASP A 402 29.02 18.20 36.24
N PRO A 403 29.24 17.48 37.36
CA PRO A 403 28.40 17.59 38.55
C PRO A 403 28.51 18.94 39.27
N ILE A 404 29.56 19.74 39.02
CA ILE A 404 29.71 21.10 39.59
C ILE A 404 28.67 22.05 39.00
N SER A 405 28.24 21.78 37.77
CA SER A 405 27.25 22.56 37.04
C SER A 405 25.81 22.14 37.34
N ASN A 406 25.60 21.23 38.30
CA ASN A 406 24.26 20.87 38.75
C ASN A 406 23.48 22.11 39.28
N SER A 407 22.20 22.26 38.97
CA SER A 407 21.36 21.36 38.15
C SER A 407 21.37 21.72 36.66
N HIS A 408 21.24 20.69 35.83
CA HIS A 408 20.97 20.82 34.40
C HIS A 408 19.45 20.88 34.13
N ARG A 409 19.08 21.25 32.90
CA ARG A 409 17.70 21.25 32.39
C ARG A 409 17.67 20.56 31.03
N LEU A 410 16.65 19.74 30.78
CA LEU A 410 16.39 19.12 29.49
C LEU A 410 15.27 19.83 28.74
N LEU A 411 15.51 20.08 27.46
CA LEU A 411 14.59 20.77 26.55
C LEU A 411 14.26 19.88 25.36
N TRP A 412 12.99 19.92 24.95
CA TRP A 412 12.51 19.41 23.68
C TRP A 412 12.64 20.52 22.63
N CYS A 413 13.54 20.36 21.68
CA CYS A 413 13.95 21.40 20.75
C CYS A 413 13.53 21.05 19.32
N VAL A 414 12.85 21.99 18.67
CA VAL A 414 12.34 21.83 17.30
C VAL A 414 13.46 21.99 16.28
N LEU A 415 13.57 21.03 15.34
CA LEU A 415 14.44 21.13 14.17
C LEU A 415 13.63 21.53 12.93
N THR A 416 12.58 20.77 12.61
CA THR A 416 11.71 20.99 11.45
C THR A 416 10.21 20.85 11.74
N GLY A 417 9.84 20.77 13.02
CA GLY A 417 8.47 20.51 13.46
C GLY A 417 7.55 21.72 13.63
N THR A 418 6.31 21.44 14.04
CA THR A 418 5.18 22.38 14.13
C THR A 418 5.06 23.09 15.48
N GLU A 419 5.49 22.46 16.58
CA GLU A 419 5.33 23.01 17.93
C GLU A 419 6.59 23.73 18.43
N THR A 420 6.38 24.69 19.33
CA THR A 420 7.48 25.43 19.96
C THR A 420 8.22 24.57 20.99
N SER A 421 9.49 24.87 21.22
CA SER A 421 10.31 24.17 22.21
C SER A 421 9.69 24.13 23.61
N ALA A 422 9.84 23.00 24.29
CA ALA A 422 9.25 22.76 25.60
C ALA A 422 10.30 22.31 26.62
N VAL A 423 10.02 22.52 27.90
CA VAL A 423 10.85 21.98 28.99
C VAL A 423 10.41 20.57 29.28
N VAL A 424 11.33 19.63 29.13
CA VAL A 424 11.08 18.23 29.44
C VAL A 424 11.28 17.98 30.93
N GLN A 425 12.42 18.43 31.48
CA GLN A 425 12.75 18.19 32.87
C GLN A 425 13.63 19.32 33.42
N ASP A 426 13.23 19.87 34.57
CA ASP A 426 13.97 20.87 35.35
C ASP A 426 13.61 20.74 36.84
N PRO A 427 14.55 20.44 37.76
CA PRO A 427 15.98 20.23 37.54
C PRO A 427 16.33 18.76 37.19
N VAL A 428 17.48 18.57 36.53
CA VAL A 428 18.21 17.31 36.39
C VAL A 428 19.52 17.40 37.18
N ASN A 429 19.72 16.49 38.14
CA ASN A 429 20.96 16.42 38.91
C ASN A 429 21.70 15.14 38.55
N VAL A 430 22.92 15.29 38.03
CA VAL A 430 23.78 14.15 37.71
C VAL A 430 24.58 13.68 38.91
N ASP A 431 24.94 12.40 38.93
CA ASP A 431 25.70 11.78 40.01
C ASP A 431 27.05 12.47 40.23
N SER A 432 27.40 12.66 41.51
CA SER A 432 28.61 13.41 41.89
C SER A 432 29.93 12.74 41.51
N VAL A 433 29.92 11.47 41.12
CA VAL A 433 31.09 10.67 40.77
C VAL A 433 31.11 10.33 39.28
N THR A 434 29.98 9.87 38.72
CA THR A 434 29.94 9.44 37.31
C THR A 434 29.55 10.56 36.35
N GLY A 435 28.82 11.59 36.81
CA GLY A 435 28.29 12.61 35.90
C GLY A 435 27.02 12.17 35.16
N ASP A 436 26.37 11.09 35.61
CA ASP A 436 25.21 10.51 34.92
C ASP A 436 23.88 10.77 35.64
N ALA A 437 22.81 10.88 34.87
CA ALA A 437 21.43 10.76 35.31
C ALA A 437 20.65 9.98 34.24
N ALA A 438 20.19 8.78 34.60
CA ALA A 438 19.52 7.85 33.69
C ALA A 438 18.04 7.66 34.02
N ASN A 439 17.29 7.11 33.06
CA ASN A 439 15.87 6.80 33.11
C ASN A 439 14.99 8.03 33.36
N ILE A 440 15.32 9.16 32.72
CA ILE A 440 14.49 10.36 32.76
C ILE A 440 13.39 10.19 31.71
N GLY A 441 12.22 9.72 32.15
CA GLY A 441 11.07 9.50 31.29
C GLY A 441 10.24 10.76 31.09
N PHE A 442 9.79 10.98 29.85
CA PHE A 442 8.81 12.03 29.54
C PHE A 442 7.90 11.63 28.39
N GLU A 443 6.77 12.31 28.29
CA GLU A 443 5.75 12.09 27.27
C GLU A 443 5.96 13.06 26.09
N ILE A 444 5.93 12.54 24.86
CA ILE A 444 6.09 13.38 23.66
C ILE A 444 4.91 14.37 23.57
N PRO A 445 5.17 15.70 23.49
CA PRO A 445 4.08 16.68 23.53
C PRO A 445 3.14 16.55 22.33
N VAL A 446 1.83 16.67 22.58
CA VAL A 446 0.79 16.69 21.54
C VAL A 446 1.10 17.71 20.45
N GLY A 447 0.79 17.38 19.19
CA GLY A 447 1.02 18.26 18.05
C GLY A 447 2.48 18.39 17.61
N SER A 448 3.43 17.74 18.29
CA SER A 448 4.86 17.81 17.97
C SER A 448 5.25 17.01 16.73
N TYR A 449 4.63 17.25 15.58
CA TYR A 449 4.97 16.55 14.34
C TYR A 449 6.27 17.08 13.74
N GLY A 450 7.03 16.22 13.07
CA GLY A 450 8.30 16.56 12.43
C GLY A 450 9.52 16.13 13.25
N SER A 451 10.66 16.79 13.06
CA SER A 451 11.91 16.41 13.72
C SER A 451 12.27 17.32 14.90
N TYR A 452 12.70 16.70 16.00
CA TYR A 452 13.09 17.35 17.24
C TYR A 452 14.38 16.74 17.80
N GLN A 453 14.97 17.37 18.81
CA GLN A 453 16.09 16.82 19.56
C GLN A 453 15.98 17.19 21.04
N ILE A 454 16.65 16.45 21.90
CA ILE A 454 16.83 16.82 23.31
C ILE A 454 18.09 17.63 23.46
N GLU A 455 18.01 18.75 24.17
CA GLU A 455 19.17 19.54 24.57
C GLU A 455 19.29 19.60 26.10
N SER A 456 20.52 19.53 26.59
CA SER A 456 20.86 19.73 27.99
C SER A 456 21.55 21.08 28.20
N HIS A 457 21.10 21.84 29.19
CA HIS A 457 21.63 23.18 29.49
C HIS A 457 22.00 23.31 30.97
N TRP A 458 23.10 24.02 31.26
CA TRP A 458 23.58 24.20 32.63
C TRP A 458 23.10 25.49 33.32
N ASN A 459 22.52 26.47 32.58
CA ASN A 459 22.16 27.78 33.13
C ASN A 459 20.78 28.30 32.69
N GLY A 460 19.84 27.38 32.46
CA GLY A 460 18.45 27.72 32.16
C GLY A 460 18.21 28.40 30.82
N GLY A 461 19.17 28.34 29.89
CA GLY A 461 18.96 28.75 28.50
C GLY A 461 17.83 27.99 27.82
N ASP A 462 17.40 28.52 26.68
CA ASP A 462 16.45 27.87 25.77
C ASP A 462 17.23 27.15 24.65
N CYS A 463 16.52 26.40 23.79
CA CYS A 463 17.12 25.64 22.69
C CYS A 463 18.09 26.49 21.83
N GLY A 464 19.28 25.95 21.57
CA GLY A 464 20.35 26.60 20.83
C GLY A 464 21.10 27.70 21.60
N ALA A 465 20.84 27.88 22.90
CA ALA A 465 21.58 28.83 23.74
C ALA A 465 23.04 28.40 23.97
N THR A 466 23.89 29.37 24.29
CA THR A 466 25.35 29.15 24.47
C THR A 466 25.71 28.30 25.69
N ASP A 467 24.75 28.01 26.57
CA ASP A 467 24.91 27.14 27.73
C ASP A 467 24.51 25.68 27.44
N LEU A 468 24.35 25.32 26.17
CA LEU A 468 24.24 23.93 25.70
C LEU A 468 25.45 23.10 26.17
N VAL A 469 25.16 21.94 26.77
CA VAL A 469 26.16 20.98 27.24
C VAL A 469 26.27 19.81 26.27
N ALA A 470 25.14 19.21 25.92
CA ALA A 470 25.01 18.10 24.97
C ALA A 470 23.62 18.09 24.32
N HIS A 471 23.52 17.48 23.15
CA HIS A 471 22.26 17.23 22.43
C HIS A 471 22.10 15.74 22.10
N SER A 472 20.88 15.31 21.75
CA SER A 472 20.59 13.97 21.23
C SER A 472 20.62 13.93 19.71
N GLY A 473 20.49 12.73 19.14
CA GLY A 473 20.21 12.59 17.71
C GLY A 473 18.81 13.14 17.40
N ALA A 474 18.52 13.36 16.12
CA ALA A 474 17.20 13.76 15.67
C ALA A 474 16.17 12.66 16.00
N ILE A 475 15.08 13.06 16.66
CA ILE A 475 13.91 12.27 16.96
C ILE A 475 12.85 12.63 15.92
N SER A 476 12.39 11.63 15.18
CA SER A 476 11.32 11.75 14.20
C SER A 476 9.99 11.48 14.88
N VAL A 477 9.10 12.48 14.90
CA VAL A 477 7.73 12.30 15.35
C VAL A 477 6.82 12.14 14.15
N THR A 478 6.33 10.92 13.94
CA THR A 478 5.50 10.57 12.80
C THR A 478 4.04 10.97 13.04
N ILE A 479 3.37 11.36 11.96
CA ILE A 479 1.91 11.58 11.98
C ILE A 479 1.26 10.21 11.81
N VAL A 480 0.44 9.81 12.77
CA VAL A 480 -0.55 8.74 12.57
C VAL A 480 -1.89 9.40 12.21
N PRO A 481 -2.71 8.82 11.33
CA PRO A 481 -4.10 9.23 11.19
C PRO A 481 -4.93 8.97 12.48
N PRO A 482 -6.09 9.61 12.66
CA PRO A 482 -7.09 9.24 13.69
C PRO A 482 -7.56 7.77 13.55
N ASP A 483 -8.17 7.21 14.59
CA ASP A 483 -8.75 5.84 14.54
C ASP A 483 -10.10 5.80 15.27
N LEU A 484 -11.21 6.01 14.57
CA LEU A 484 -12.56 6.11 15.10
C LEU A 484 -13.24 4.75 15.10
N ASN A 485 -13.57 4.28 16.30
CA ASN A 485 -14.40 3.08 16.45
C ASN A 485 -15.54 3.27 17.43
N ILE A 486 -16.51 2.35 17.37
CA ILE A 486 -17.63 2.30 18.31
C ILE A 486 -17.34 1.28 19.41
N THR A 487 -17.09 1.78 20.61
CA THR A 487 -16.79 0.95 21.79
C THR A 487 -18.03 0.24 22.34
N SER A 488 -19.19 0.92 22.33
CA SER A 488 -20.43 0.34 22.84
C SER A 488 -21.67 1.07 22.34
N ILE A 489 -22.78 0.31 22.30
CA ILE A 489 -24.13 0.84 22.12
C ILE A 489 -24.96 0.40 23.34
N SER A 490 -25.64 1.34 23.97
CA SER A 490 -26.38 1.11 25.22
C SER A 490 -27.75 1.78 25.23
N TRP A 491 -28.61 1.35 26.15
CA TRP A 491 -29.94 1.90 26.39
C TRP A 491 -30.22 1.93 27.91
N PRO A 492 -31.23 2.69 28.37
CA PRO A 492 -31.52 2.79 29.80
C PRO A 492 -31.70 1.43 30.46
N ALA A 493 -30.85 1.16 31.45
CA ALA A 493 -30.84 -0.12 32.18
C ALA A 493 -32.17 -0.42 32.90
N GLU A 494 -33.02 0.59 33.11
CA GLU A 494 -34.36 0.44 33.70
C GLU A 494 -35.32 -0.39 32.85
N TYR A 495 -35.06 -0.54 31.55
CA TYR A 495 -35.86 -1.41 30.67
C TYR A 495 -35.52 -2.90 30.82
N GLY A 496 -34.36 -3.25 31.38
CA GLY A 496 -33.94 -4.64 31.54
C GLY A 496 -33.68 -5.35 30.20
N ASP A 497 -33.92 -6.67 30.17
CA ASP A 497 -33.63 -7.54 29.02
C ASP A 497 -34.71 -7.47 27.91
N GLU A 498 -35.90 -6.95 28.22
CA GLU A 498 -37.02 -6.81 27.28
C GLU A 498 -37.50 -5.35 27.25
N LEU A 499 -37.31 -4.70 26.11
CA LEU A 499 -37.64 -3.29 25.89
C LEU A 499 -39.15 -3.07 25.72
N PRO A 500 -39.70 -1.93 26.18
CA PRO A 500 -41.11 -1.60 25.99
C PRO A 500 -41.42 -1.27 24.51
N GLY A 501 -42.42 -1.94 23.93
CA GLY A 501 -42.88 -1.64 22.57
C GLY A 501 -43.76 -0.40 22.49
N GLY A 502 -43.64 0.36 21.40
CA GLY A 502 -44.49 1.52 21.10
C GLY A 502 -44.14 2.80 21.86
N VAL A 503 -43.02 2.83 22.57
CA VAL A 503 -42.48 4.04 23.23
C VAL A 503 -41.12 4.42 22.65
N ASP A 504 -40.78 5.69 22.83
CA ASP A 504 -39.53 6.27 22.36
C ASP A 504 -38.38 5.90 23.32
N ILE A 505 -37.46 5.03 22.86
CA ILE A 505 -36.33 4.51 23.64
C ILE A 505 -35.04 5.22 23.19
N PRO A 506 -34.28 5.85 24.10
CA PRO A 506 -32.98 6.42 23.75
C PRO A 506 -31.90 5.32 23.69
N PHE A 507 -31.11 5.34 22.62
CA PHE A 507 -29.94 4.51 22.40
C PHE A 507 -28.71 5.41 22.32
N THR A 508 -27.67 5.08 23.09
CA THR A 508 -26.42 5.84 23.17
C THR A 508 -25.28 5.04 22.57
N ILE A 509 -24.66 5.57 21.51
CA ILE A 509 -23.38 5.10 20.97
C ILE A 509 -22.25 5.84 21.67
N VAL A 510 -21.20 5.12 22.03
CA VAL A 510 -19.93 5.68 22.49
C VAL A 510 -18.87 5.45 21.41
N VAL A 511 -18.48 6.53 20.74
CA VAL A 511 -17.36 6.56 19.78
C VAL A 511 -16.08 6.85 20.55
N SER A 512 -15.00 6.17 20.21
CA SER A 512 -13.65 6.50 20.69
C SER A 512 -12.71 6.73 19.52
N ASN A 513 -11.81 7.69 19.68
CA ASN A 513 -10.59 7.76 18.90
C ASN A 513 -9.52 6.91 19.61
N SER A 514 -8.97 5.91 18.95
CA SER A 514 -7.97 4.99 19.52
C SER A 514 -6.54 5.32 19.10
N SER A 515 -6.34 6.44 18.42
CA SER A 515 -5.01 6.90 18.01
C SER A 515 -4.58 8.17 18.75
N ALA A 516 -3.28 8.46 18.66
CA ALA A 516 -2.66 9.67 19.18
C ALA A 516 -2.98 10.94 18.36
N ALA A 517 -3.65 10.80 17.21
CA ALA A 517 -3.99 11.91 16.35
C ALA A 517 -5.43 12.36 16.57
N PRO A 518 -5.66 13.62 16.98
CA PRO A 518 -7.00 14.13 17.16
C PRO A 518 -7.67 14.45 15.82
N VAL A 519 -8.99 14.35 15.76
CA VAL A 519 -9.80 14.98 14.71
C VAL A 519 -10.06 16.41 15.14
N VAL A 520 -9.61 17.41 14.35
CA VAL A 520 -9.70 18.83 14.74
C VAL A 520 -10.15 19.71 13.58
N ASN A 521 -11.03 20.67 13.87
CA ASN A 521 -11.68 21.57 12.93
C ASN A 521 -12.42 20.86 11.80
N THR A 522 -12.92 19.65 12.05
CA THR A 522 -13.61 18.86 11.03
C THR A 522 -14.70 17.97 11.63
N TYR A 523 -15.67 17.59 10.79
CA TYR A 523 -16.81 16.78 11.19
C TYR A 523 -16.64 15.35 10.69
N PHE A 524 -17.17 14.40 11.45
CA PHE A 524 -17.35 13.01 11.03
C PHE A 524 -18.78 12.58 11.36
N ASP A 525 -19.29 11.60 10.61
CA ASP A 525 -20.67 11.17 10.70
C ASP A 525 -20.83 9.86 11.47
N ILE A 526 -22.00 9.69 12.09
CA ILE A 526 -22.39 8.46 12.78
C ILE A 526 -23.79 8.08 12.33
N ASP A 527 -23.97 6.81 11.98
CA ASP A 527 -25.25 6.25 11.58
C ASP A 527 -25.71 5.15 12.54
N TYR A 528 -27.01 5.16 12.83
CA TYR A 528 -27.72 4.05 13.46
C TYR A 528 -28.45 3.23 12.40
N TYR A 529 -28.37 1.91 12.52
CA TYR A 529 -29.14 0.99 11.68
C TYR A 529 -30.02 0.11 12.54
N LEU A 530 -31.31 0.10 12.24
CA LEU A 530 -32.27 -0.81 12.83
C LEU A 530 -32.75 -1.77 11.74
N ASP A 531 -32.60 -3.07 11.97
CA ASP A 531 -32.94 -4.15 11.05
C ASP A 531 -32.47 -3.87 9.61
N PRO A 532 -31.17 -3.58 9.39
CA PRO A 532 -30.68 -3.31 8.04
C PRO A 532 -30.95 -4.50 7.13
N ASN A 533 -31.38 -4.23 5.90
CA ASN A 533 -31.66 -5.27 4.90
C ASN A 533 -30.41 -6.10 4.54
N PHE A 534 -29.22 -5.52 4.73
CA PHE A 534 -27.92 -6.12 4.47
C PHE A 534 -27.00 -5.91 5.69
N PRO A 535 -27.05 -6.81 6.70
CA PRO A 535 -26.12 -6.77 7.84
C PRO A 535 -24.82 -7.56 7.54
N PRO A 536 -23.63 -7.10 7.99
CA PRO A 536 -23.37 -5.79 8.61
C PRO A 536 -23.59 -4.64 7.61
N PRO A 537 -23.98 -3.44 8.08
CA PRO A 537 -24.00 -2.24 7.23
C PRO A 537 -22.65 -2.04 6.55
N PHE A 538 -22.65 -1.54 5.32
CA PHE A 538 -21.42 -1.22 4.58
C PHE A 538 -21.18 0.29 4.55
N GLN A 539 -19.93 0.67 4.37
CA GLN A 539 -19.52 2.08 4.25
C GLN A 539 -20.32 2.84 3.18
N GLY A 540 -20.76 4.05 3.52
CA GLY A 540 -21.62 4.89 2.69
C GLY A 540 -23.12 4.54 2.74
N GLN A 541 -23.52 3.45 3.41
CA GLN A 541 -24.92 3.13 3.60
C GLN A 541 -25.57 4.16 4.54
N LEU A 542 -26.69 4.78 4.16
CA LEU A 542 -27.38 5.67 5.08
C LEU A 542 -28.16 4.88 6.12
N GLY A 543 -27.94 5.20 7.40
CA GLY A 543 -28.71 4.67 8.51
C GLY A 543 -30.13 5.23 8.58
N ILE A 544 -30.89 4.75 9.56
CA ILE A 544 -32.21 5.30 9.87
C ILE A 544 -32.10 6.65 10.60
N GLU A 545 -30.97 6.92 11.23
CA GLU A 545 -30.65 8.17 11.89
C GLU A 545 -29.16 8.45 11.69
N LYS A 546 -28.84 9.64 11.14
CA LYS A 546 -27.48 10.12 10.90
C LYS A 546 -27.22 11.38 11.71
N GLN A 547 -26.08 11.43 12.37
CA GLN A 547 -25.65 12.62 13.11
C GLN A 547 -24.20 12.95 12.77
N TRP A 548 -23.85 14.23 12.92
CA TRP A 548 -22.49 14.72 12.68
C TRP A 548 -21.89 15.17 14.02
N LEU A 549 -20.69 14.68 14.32
CA LEU A 549 -19.88 15.16 15.44
C LEU A 549 -18.76 16.05 14.91
N LEU A 550 -18.34 16.99 15.74
CA LEU A 550 -17.24 17.91 15.46
C LEU A 550 -16.13 17.59 16.44
N ASP A 551 -14.93 17.35 15.90
CA ASP A 551 -13.69 17.13 16.63
C ASP A 551 -13.73 15.93 17.60
N ILE A 552 -12.62 15.22 17.79
CA ILE A 552 -12.45 14.28 18.90
C ILE A 552 -10.97 14.23 19.25
N ASP A 553 -10.65 14.47 20.52
CA ASP A 553 -9.26 14.49 20.97
C ASP A 553 -8.64 13.08 20.85
N ALA A 554 -7.30 13.03 20.87
CA ALA A 554 -6.57 11.77 20.90
C ALA A 554 -6.96 10.93 22.11
N TYR A 555 -7.21 9.63 21.90
CA TYR A 555 -7.66 8.70 22.94
C TYR A 555 -8.96 9.10 23.68
N ASP A 556 -9.74 10.05 23.15
CA ASP A 556 -10.96 10.54 23.78
C ASP A 556 -12.20 9.81 23.27
N THR A 557 -13.32 10.02 23.97
CA THR A 557 -14.62 9.43 23.65
C THR A 557 -15.68 10.50 23.50
N GLN A 558 -16.60 10.27 22.56
CA GLN A 558 -17.82 11.04 22.45
C GLN A 558 -19.05 10.15 22.50
N MET A 559 -20.09 10.67 23.17
CA MET A 559 -21.36 9.99 23.30
C MET A 559 -22.41 10.67 22.46
N ILE A 560 -23.19 9.88 21.75
CA ILE A 560 -24.27 10.35 20.92
C ILE A 560 -25.52 9.54 21.21
N THR A 561 -26.68 10.20 21.26
CA THR A 561 -27.93 9.55 21.62
C THR A 561 -29.01 9.80 20.57
N ALA A 562 -29.60 8.73 20.06
CA ALA A 562 -30.76 8.75 19.18
C ALA A 562 -31.95 8.10 19.88
N THR A 563 -33.18 8.39 19.46
CA THR A 563 -34.39 7.83 20.07
C THR A 563 -35.23 7.09 19.04
N PHE A 564 -35.59 5.83 19.31
CA PHE A 564 -36.35 4.99 18.38
C PHE A 564 -37.62 4.45 19.03
N ASN A 565 -38.69 4.37 18.23
CA ASN A 565 -39.94 3.72 18.60
C ASN A 565 -40.00 2.34 17.94
N LEU A 566 -39.90 1.28 18.74
CA LEU A 566 -39.80 -0.08 18.23
C LEU A 566 -41.14 -0.81 18.33
N ALA A 567 -41.48 -1.57 17.29
CA ALA A 567 -42.57 -2.52 17.35
C ALA A 567 -42.18 -3.71 18.24
N GLY A 568 -43.15 -4.50 18.70
CA GLY A 568 -42.83 -5.72 19.44
C GLY A 568 -42.23 -6.79 18.53
N GLY A 569 -41.17 -7.45 19.00
CA GLY A 569 -40.41 -8.42 18.22
C GLY A 569 -38.92 -8.42 18.58
N GLU A 570 -38.15 -9.22 17.85
CA GLU A 570 -36.68 -9.16 17.88
C GLU A 570 -36.21 -8.19 16.80
N HIS A 571 -35.28 -7.31 17.17
CA HIS A 571 -34.65 -6.33 16.29
C HIS A 571 -33.12 -6.42 16.37
N GLN A 572 -32.44 -6.04 15.30
CA GLN A 572 -30.99 -5.89 15.24
C GLN A 572 -30.61 -4.42 15.17
N LEU A 573 -29.76 -3.98 16.10
CA LEU A 573 -29.19 -2.64 16.11
C LEU A 573 -27.71 -2.71 15.72
N TRP A 574 -27.31 -1.79 14.86
CA TRP A 574 -25.92 -1.54 14.49
C TRP A 574 -25.61 -0.05 14.57
N GLY A 575 -24.34 0.27 14.77
CA GLY A 575 -23.81 1.62 14.63
C GLY A 575 -22.62 1.62 13.69
N GLN A 576 -22.42 2.73 12.99
CA GLN A 576 -21.22 3.00 12.20
C GLN A 576 -20.74 4.42 12.48
N VAL A 577 -19.44 4.59 12.71
CA VAL A 577 -18.77 5.89 12.72
C VAL A 577 -18.05 6.10 11.39
N ASP A 578 -17.88 7.36 11.03
CA ASP A 578 -17.36 7.84 9.75
C ASP A 578 -17.95 7.12 8.54
N THR A 579 -19.28 6.98 8.53
CA THR A 579 -20.00 6.27 7.47
C THR A 579 -19.65 6.81 6.07
N THR A 580 -19.28 8.08 5.95
CA THR A 580 -18.88 8.68 4.67
C THR A 580 -17.42 8.46 4.27
N ASN A 581 -16.60 7.84 5.12
CA ASN A 581 -15.14 7.74 4.95
C ASN A 581 -14.51 9.13 4.73
N TYR A 582 -14.97 10.10 5.52
CA TYR A 582 -14.54 11.49 5.38
C TYR A 582 -13.26 11.77 6.14
N ILE A 583 -13.02 11.05 7.24
CA ILE A 583 -11.76 11.05 7.96
C ILE A 583 -10.93 9.90 7.40
N GLU A 584 -9.67 10.17 7.06
CA GLU A 584 -8.74 9.09 6.73
C GLU A 584 -8.22 8.52 8.05
N GLU A 585 -8.44 7.24 8.27
CA GLU A 585 -8.17 6.57 9.53
C GLU A 585 -7.01 5.57 9.43
N THR A 586 -6.46 5.14 10.57
CA THR A 586 -5.44 4.08 10.56
C THR A 586 -6.01 2.72 10.22
N ASP A 587 -7.28 2.47 10.55
CA ASP A 587 -7.97 1.20 10.34
C ASP A 587 -9.45 1.44 10.03
N GLU A 588 -9.77 1.49 8.73
CA GLU A 588 -11.13 1.70 8.22
C GLU A 588 -12.06 0.48 8.42
N ASP A 589 -11.54 -0.64 8.92
CA ASP A 589 -12.29 -1.88 9.09
C ASP A 589 -12.93 -1.99 10.50
N ASN A 590 -12.67 -1.04 11.40
CA ASN A 590 -13.11 -1.10 12.80
C ASN A 590 -14.26 -0.13 13.17
N ASN A 591 -14.80 0.60 12.19
CA ASN A 591 -15.75 1.70 12.40
C ASN A 591 -17.21 1.21 12.60
N ILE A 592 -17.47 -0.09 12.44
CA ILE A 592 -18.81 -0.70 12.54
C ILE A 592 -18.94 -1.56 13.82
N SER A 593 -20.03 -1.38 14.56
CA SER A 593 -20.34 -2.17 15.77
C SER A 593 -21.74 -2.78 15.73
N GLY A 594 -21.82 -4.09 15.97
CA GLY A 594 -23.06 -4.88 16.01
C GLY A 594 -22.85 -6.34 15.59
N PRO A 595 -23.92 -7.13 15.46
CA PRO A 595 -25.31 -6.79 15.78
C PRO A 595 -25.56 -6.80 17.29
N TYR A 596 -26.31 -5.82 17.78
CA TYR A 596 -26.93 -5.87 19.11
C TYR A 596 -28.37 -6.36 18.97
N THR A 597 -28.68 -7.51 19.57
CA THR A 597 -30.05 -8.07 19.53
C THR A 597 -30.91 -7.40 20.59
N LEU A 598 -32.01 -6.78 20.16
CA LEU A 598 -33.01 -6.15 21.02
C LEU A 598 -34.28 -7.01 21.04
N THR A 599 -34.79 -7.32 22.23
CA THR A 599 -36.11 -7.97 22.39
C THR A 599 -37.10 -6.92 22.85
N VAL A 600 -38.20 -6.72 22.12
CA VAL A 600 -39.21 -5.69 22.40
C VAL A 600 -40.57 -6.35 22.66
N ALA A 601 -41.25 -5.94 23.73
CA ALA A 601 -42.52 -6.51 24.15
C ALA A 601 -43.65 -6.25 23.13
N CYS A 602 -44.42 -7.30 22.79
CA CYS A 602 -45.53 -7.26 21.82
C CYS A 602 -46.80 -6.51 22.27
N THR A 603 -46.83 -5.95 23.48
CA THR A 603 -48.00 -5.28 24.04
C THR A 603 -47.65 -3.90 24.58
N ALA A 604 -48.30 -2.86 24.03
CA ALA A 604 -48.18 -1.45 24.41
C ALA A 604 -48.75 -1.11 25.81
N ASP A 605 -48.77 -2.06 26.74
CA ASP A 605 -49.39 -1.92 28.07
C ASP A 605 -48.36 -2.00 29.21
N SER A 606 -47.10 -1.68 28.91
CA SER A 606 -46.04 -1.56 29.91
C SER A 606 -45.46 -0.16 29.92
N THR A 607 -46.28 0.83 30.25
CA THR A 607 -45.69 1.97 30.96
C THR A 607 -45.09 1.43 32.28
N PRO A 608 -44.00 2.02 32.81
CA PRO A 608 -43.49 1.67 34.15
C PRO A 608 -44.53 1.89 35.27
N TYR A 609 -45.66 2.53 34.93
CA TYR A 609 -46.81 2.81 35.78
C TYR A 609 -48.05 1.97 35.44
N GLY A 610 -47.87 0.76 34.88
CA GLY A 610 -48.99 -0.15 34.61
C GLY A 610 -49.73 -0.55 35.89
N ASP A 611 -50.87 0.08 36.16
CA ASP A 611 -51.88 -0.42 37.06
C ASP A 611 -52.57 -1.63 36.40
N ARG A 612 -52.02 -2.82 36.64
CA ARG A 612 -52.69 -4.08 36.27
C ARG A 612 -54.04 -4.18 36.98
N PHE A 613 -55.12 -3.79 36.31
CA PHE A 613 -56.50 -4.01 36.76
C PHE A 613 -56.98 -5.47 36.61
N ASP A 614 -56.17 -6.36 36.03
CA ASP A 614 -56.52 -7.76 35.72
C ASP A 614 -55.86 -8.82 36.64
N ASP A 615 -55.36 -8.45 37.82
CA ASP A 615 -54.85 -9.44 38.80
C ASP A 615 -55.95 -10.12 39.64
N GLY A 616 -57.22 -9.81 39.35
CA GLY A 616 -58.37 -10.38 40.08
C GLY A 616 -58.42 -9.99 41.56
N SER A 617 -57.59 -9.05 42.01
CA SER A 617 -57.62 -8.52 43.37
C SER A 617 -58.28 -7.14 43.37
N VAL A 618 -59.46 -7.06 43.99
CA VAL A 618 -60.03 -5.76 44.37
C VAL A 618 -59.27 -5.29 45.62
N ALA A 619 -58.00 -4.93 45.46
CA ALA A 619 -57.25 -4.26 46.52
C ALA A 619 -57.58 -2.77 46.44
N GLY A 620 -58.50 -2.34 47.31
CA GLY A 620 -58.99 -0.97 47.33
C GLY A 620 -57.89 0.06 47.59
N LYS A 621 -57.70 0.96 46.63
CA LYS A 621 -57.18 2.32 46.85
C LYS A 621 -57.97 3.28 45.98
N TRP A 622 -59.00 3.85 46.59
CA TRP A 622 -59.41 5.24 46.34
C TRP A 622 -58.47 6.16 47.11
#